data_AF-A0A2H0JWC8-F1
#
_entry.id   AF-A0A2H0JWC8-F1
#
_cell.length_a   1.000
_cell.length_b   1.000
_cell.length_c   1.000
_cell.angle_alpha   90.00
_cell.angle_beta   90.00
_cell.angle_gamma   90.00
#
_symmetry.space_group_name_H-M   'P 1'
#
loop_
_entity.id
_entity.type
_entity.pdbx_description
1 polymer ?
#
loop_
_entity_poly.entity_id
_entity_poly.type
_entity_poly.pdbx_seq_one_letter_code
_entity_poly.pdbx_strand_id
1 'polypeptide(L)'
;MKYLDTRIFVLPLLFIVLLAGCDSTDPDPEGVGEEELITRLAVTLSANGQSVTYEANDPDGDGTNLQIETMVLQSGTTYSGSIAVFDDVNGEDVGEEIADEDDEHQFFFIPGGPAAARLSVVATDQDENGLPVGLSFQLTVAGGGSGTASLQIILSHFDDAPKDGVNRSDETDIDVTFPVTIQ
;
A
#
# COMPACT_ATOMS: atom_id res chain seq x y z
N MET A 1 4.24 -8.28 80.09
CA MET A 1 4.66 -9.68 79.90
C MET A 1 4.14 -10.14 78.55
N LYS A 2 5.05 -10.66 77.71
CA LYS A 2 4.86 -11.36 76.43
C LYS A 2 4.55 -10.52 75.19
N TYR A 3 5.65 -10.23 74.50
CA TYR A 3 5.77 -9.90 73.08
C TYR A 3 5.24 -11.04 72.21
N LEU A 4 4.60 -10.70 71.08
CA LEU A 4 4.47 -11.62 69.95
C LEU A 4 4.91 -10.88 68.67
N ASP A 5 6.11 -11.23 68.21
CA ASP A 5 6.69 -10.85 66.93
C ASP A 5 5.85 -11.45 65.79
N THR A 6 5.33 -10.61 64.90
CA THR A 6 4.79 -11.08 63.62
C THR A 6 5.72 -10.62 62.51
N ARG A 7 6.44 -11.59 61.94
CA ARG A 7 7.36 -11.43 60.81
C ARG A 7 6.54 -11.12 59.55
N ILE A 8 6.70 -9.91 59.03
CA ILE A 8 6.14 -9.53 57.72
C ILE A 8 7.07 -10.10 56.64
N PHE A 9 6.55 -11.05 55.87
CA PHE A 9 7.23 -11.68 54.75
C PHE A 9 7.17 -10.71 53.54
N VAL A 10 8.32 -10.17 53.14
CA VAL A 10 8.43 -9.30 51.96
C VAL A 10 8.42 -10.19 50.72
N LEU A 11 7.32 -10.17 49.97
CA LEU A 11 7.17 -10.86 48.68
C LEU A 11 7.86 -10.01 47.59
N PRO A 12 8.76 -10.56 46.76
CA PRO A 12 9.37 -9.79 45.69
C PRO A 12 8.36 -9.56 44.56
N LEU A 13 8.16 -8.29 44.20
CA LEU A 13 7.37 -7.86 43.05
C LEU A 13 8.12 -8.25 41.76
N LEU A 14 7.62 -9.27 41.08
CA LEU A 14 8.13 -9.74 39.80
C LEU A 14 7.79 -8.71 38.71
N PHE A 15 8.84 -8.21 38.03
CA PHE A 15 8.74 -7.26 36.94
C PHE A 15 8.26 -7.96 35.66
N ILE A 16 7.38 -7.27 34.94
CA ILE A 16 6.66 -7.68 33.73
C ILE A 16 7.61 -7.81 32.53
N VAL A 17 7.40 -8.85 31.72
CA VAL A 17 7.67 -8.82 30.28
C VAL A 17 6.37 -9.23 29.59
N LEU A 18 5.65 -8.24 29.05
CA LEU A 18 4.61 -8.49 28.06
C LEU A 18 5.32 -8.57 26.72
N LEU A 19 5.37 -9.77 26.14
CA LEU A 19 5.63 -9.91 24.72
C LEU A 19 4.31 -9.56 24.02
N ALA A 20 4.24 -8.39 23.39
CA ALA A 20 3.25 -8.14 22.35
C ALA A 20 3.77 -8.84 21.09
N GLY A 21 3.41 -10.11 20.93
CA GLY A 21 3.36 -10.75 19.63
C GLY A 21 1.88 -10.91 19.30
N CYS A 22 1.36 -10.13 18.36
CA CYS A 22 0.16 -10.54 17.66
C CYS A 22 0.61 -11.60 16.66
N ASP A 23 0.15 -12.81 16.93
CA ASP A 23 0.02 -13.90 15.96
C ASP A 23 -1.41 -13.70 15.42
N SER A 24 -1.55 -13.12 14.22
CA SER A 24 -2.83 -13.08 13.51
C SER A 24 -3.08 -14.46 12.91
N THR A 25 -3.50 -15.39 13.76
CA THR A 25 -4.08 -16.66 13.32
C THR A 25 -5.44 -16.83 13.96
N ASP A 26 -6.46 -16.28 13.31
CA ASP A 26 -7.80 -16.87 13.25
C ASP A 26 -8.52 -16.19 12.07
N PRO A 27 -8.93 -16.91 11.01
CA PRO A 27 -9.79 -16.34 9.98
C PRO A 27 -11.15 -16.02 10.60
N ASP A 28 -11.62 -14.80 10.41
CA ASP A 28 -12.91 -14.36 10.93
C ASP A 28 -14.02 -15.03 10.10
N PRO A 29 -14.94 -15.79 10.71
CA PRO A 29 -16.05 -16.41 9.99
C PRO A 29 -17.02 -15.42 9.33
N GLU A 30 -16.89 -14.11 9.56
CA GLU A 30 -17.74 -13.05 8.99
C GLU A 30 -17.05 -12.19 7.91
N GLY A 31 -15.79 -12.46 7.53
CA GLY A 31 -15.11 -11.77 6.42
C GLY A 31 -14.91 -10.27 6.60
N VAL A 32 -14.68 -9.82 7.84
CA VAL A 32 -14.38 -8.43 8.18
C VAL A 32 -12.91 -8.31 8.59
N GLY A 33 -12.10 -7.68 7.75
CA GLY A 33 -10.75 -7.19 8.09
C GLY A 33 -9.65 -8.26 8.23
N GLU A 34 -9.49 -9.17 7.26
CA GLU A 34 -8.29 -9.99 7.20
C GLU A 34 -7.16 -9.18 6.55
N GLU A 35 -6.06 -8.91 7.26
CA GLU A 35 -4.89 -8.24 6.68
C GLU A 35 -4.33 -9.09 5.52
N GLU A 36 -4.49 -8.61 4.28
CA GLU A 36 -3.99 -9.30 3.08
C GLU A 36 -2.46 -9.26 2.99
N LEU A 37 -1.84 -10.42 2.74
CA LEU A 37 -0.40 -10.48 2.50
C LEU A 37 -0.07 -10.01 1.09
N ILE A 38 0.46 -8.80 0.96
CA ILE A 38 0.85 -8.24 -0.35
C ILE A 38 2.36 -8.39 -0.55
N THR A 39 2.76 -9.18 -1.55
CA THR A 39 4.17 -9.39 -1.89
C THR A 39 4.58 -8.71 -3.18
N ARG A 40 3.65 -8.40 -4.08
CA ARG A 40 4.01 -7.77 -5.36
C ARG A 40 2.95 -6.81 -5.87
N LEU A 41 3.41 -5.61 -6.21
CA LEU A 41 2.65 -4.60 -6.94
C LEU A 41 3.20 -4.47 -8.37
N ALA A 42 2.36 -4.71 -9.37
CA ALA A 42 2.70 -4.55 -10.78
C ALA A 42 1.93 -3.37 -11.40
N VAL A 43 2.68 -2.36 -11.87
CA VAL A 43 2.12 -1.15 -12.49
C VAL A 43 2.38 -1.20 -14.00
N THR A 44 1.33 -1.37 -14.79
CA THR A 44 1.44 -1.39 -16.25
C THR A 44 1.06 -0.04 -16.84
N LEU A 45 1.96 0.57 -17.61
CA LEU A 45 1.74 1.83 -18.30
C LEU A 45 1.72 1.62 -19.81
N SER A 46 0.68 2.13 -20.47
CA SER A 46 0.46 1.99 -21.91
C SER A 46 0.35 3.34 -22.61
N ALA A 47 1.16 3.55 -23.64
CA ALA A 47 1.09 4.73 -24.51
C ALA A 47 1.61 4.39 -25.92
N ASN A 48 1.08 5.05 -26.95
CA ASN A 48 1.54 4.90 -28.34
C ASN A 48 1.56 3.45 -28.85
N GLY A 49 0.63 2.60 -28.37
CA GLY A 49 0.57 1.18 -28.73
C GLY A 49 1.67 0.30 -28.15
N GLN A 50 2.37 0.77 -27.10
CA GLN A 50 3.34 0.03 -26.32
C GLN A 50 2.91 0.00 -24.86
N SER A 51 3.24 -1.08 -24.15
CA SER A 51 2.98 -1.26 -22.73
C SER A 51 4.26 -1.69 -22.03
N VAL A 52 4.51 -1.15 -20.84
CA VAL A 52 5.62 -1.52 -19.96
C VAL A 52 5.09 -1.73 -18.56
N THR A 53 5.49 -2.82 -17.92
CA THR A 53 5.15 -3.12 -16.53
C THR A 53 6.35 -2.83 -15.65
N TYR A 54 6.10 -2.18 -14.51
CA TYR A 54 7.07 -1.88 -13.48
C TYR A 54 6.64 -2.54 -12.17
N GLU A 55 7.55 -3.21 -11.50
CA GLU A 55 7.22 -3.96 -10.28
C GLU A 55 7.88 -3.39 -9.01
N ALA A 56 7.14 -3.47 -7.91
CA ALA A 56 7.67 -3.48 -6.56
C ALA A 56 7.41 -4.89 -5.98
N ASN A 57 8.46 -5.59 -5.57
CA ASN A 57 8.41 -7.00 -5.18
C ASN A 57 9.12 -7.22 -3.85
N ASP A 58 8.41 -7.82 -2.91
CA ASP A 58 8.84 -8.25 -1.60
C ASP A 58 8.68 -9.78 -1.50
N PRO A 59 9.68 -10.58 -1.93
CA PRO A 59 9.49 -12.00 -2.25
C PRO A 59 9.06 -12.92 -1.10
N ASP A 60 9.23 -12.48 0.15
CA ASP A 60 8.85 -13.19 1.37
C ASP A 60 7.80 -12.44 2.22
N GLY A 61 7.36 -11.26 1.77
CA GLY A 61 6.31 -10.47 2.41
C GLY A 61 6.64 -9.96 3.81
N ASP A 62 7.92 -9.98 4.23
CA ASP A 62 8.33 -9.54 5.56
C ASP A 62 8.74 -8.05 5.60
N GLY A 63 8.61 -7.35 4.47
CA GLY A 63 8.99 -5.97 4.24
C GLY A 63 10.51 -5.77 4.06
N THR A 64 11.30 -6.83 4.19
CA THR A 64 12.75 -6.81 4.03
C THR A 64 13.13 -7.34 2.65
N ASN A 65 14.05 -6.64 1.97
CA ASN A 65 14.46 -6.95 0.59
C ASN A 65 13.48 -6.51 -0.52
N LEU A 66 12.53 -5.61 -0.23
CA LEU A 66 11.73 -4.91 -1.23
C LEU A 66 12.58 -4.39 -2.40
N GLN A 67 12.32 -4.92 -3.59
CA GLN A 67 12.92 -4.51 -4.85
C GLN A 67 11.93 -3.64 -5.62
N ILE A 68 12.32 -2.40 -5.95
CA ILE A 68 11.47 -1.48 -6.71
C ILE A 68 12.17 -1.10 -8.02
N GLU A 69 11.50 -1.35 -9.13
CA GLU A 69 11.99 -0.97 -10.45
C GLU A 69 11.98 0.55 -10.67
N THR A 70 12.82 1.03 -11.59
CA THR A 70 12.81 2.44 -11.99
C THR A 70 11.89 2.63 -13.20
N MET A 71 10.88 3.48 -13.04
CA MET A 71 10.00 3.89 -14.13
C MET A 71 10.74 4.78 -15.13
N VAL A 72 10.58 4.50 -16.42
CA VAL A 72 11.19 5.27 -17.51
C VAL A 72 10.09 5.85 -18.37
N LEU A 73 9.83 7.14 -18.18
CA LEU A 73 8.70 7.84 -18.81
C LEU A 73 9.18 8.82 -19.87
N GLN A 74 8.36 9.02 -20.89
CA GLN A 74 8.61 9.96 -21.97
C GLN A 74 7.98 11.32 -21.65
N SER A 75 8.76 12.38 -21.81
CA SER A 75 8.29 13.75 -21.71
C SER A 75 7.14 14.04 -22.68
N GLY A 76 6.09 14.72 -22.22
CA GLY A 76 4.94 15.08 -23.06
C GLY A 76 4.01 13.92 -23.41
N THR A 77 4.05 12.84 -22.64
CA THR A 77 3.27 11.62 -22.89
C THR A 77 2.22 11.41 -21.80
N THR A 78 1.03 10.96 -22.22
CA THR A 78 -0.04 10.48 -21.33
C THR A 78 -0.13 8.96 -21.47
N TYR A 79 -0.15 8.28 -20.34
CA TYR A 79 -0.23 6.84 -20.21
C TYR A 79 -1.58 6.43 -19.62
N SER A 80 -2.17 5.37 -20.17
CA SER A 80 -3.18 4.58 -19.47
C SER A 80 -2.44 3.61 -18.54
N GLY A 81 -2.77 3.64 -17.26
CA GLY A 81 -2.16 2.83 -16.22
C GLY A 81 -3.15 1.80 -15.65
N SER A 82 -2.62 0.64 -15.27
CA SER A 82 -3.34 -0.35 -14.47
C SER A 82 -2.44 -0.94 -13.38
N ILE A 83 -3.05 -1.32 -12.27
CA ILE A 83 -2.42 -1.98 -11.13
C ILE A 83 -2.88 -3.43 -11.08
N ALA A 84 -1.97 -4.33 -10.72
CA ALA A 84 -2.29 -5.67 -10.22
C ALA A 84 -1.50 -5.90 -8.92
N VAL A 85 -2.12 -6.60 -7.98
CA VAL A 85 -1.59 -6.85 -6.63
C VAL A 85 -1.61 -8.35 -6.40
N PHE A 86 -0.54 -8.90 -5.82
CA PHE A 86 -0.40 -10.33 -5.65
C PHE A 86 0.17 -10.70 -4.29
N ASP A 87 -0.28 -11.85 -3.80
CA ASP A 87 0.41 -12.68 -2.83
C ASP A 87 1.09 -13.83 -3.57
N ASP A 88 2.38 -13.69 -3.87
CA ASP A 88 3.15 -14.73 -4.55
C ASP A 88 3.54 -15.89 -3.61
N VAL A 89 3.45 -15.69 -2.29
CA VAL A 89 3.75 -16.72 -1.29
C VAL A 89 2.62 -17.75 -1.26
N ASN A 90 1.37 -17.28 -1.27
CA ASN A 90 0.18 -18.14 -1.31
C ASN A 90 -0.33 -18.39 -2.74
N GLY A 91 0.11 -17.61 -3.72
CA GLY A 91 -0.24 -17.75 -5.13
C GLY A 91 -1.61 -17.15 -5.48
N GLU A 92 -1.95 -16.05 -4.83
CA GLU A 92 -3.26 -15.39 -4.89
C GLU A 92 -3.20 -14.05 -5.64
N ASP A 93 -4.31 -13.71 -6.28
CA ASP A 93 -4.52 -12.42 -6.96
C ASP A 93 -5.35 -11.52 -6.05
N VAL A 94 -4.65 -10.81 -5.17
CA VAL A 94 -5.20 -9.80 -4.24
C VAL A 94 -5.93 -8.69 -5.00
N GLY A 95 -5.64 -8.50 -6.30
CA GLY A 95 -6.37 -7.55 -7.13
C GLY A 95 -7.85 -7.90 -7.33
N GLU A 96 -8.25 -9.18 -7.19
CA GLU A 96 -9.67 -9.59 -7.26
C GLU A 96 -10.43 -9.17 -6.00
N GLU A 97 -9.83 -9.35 -4.82
CA GLU A 97 -10.41 -8.94 -3.53
C GLU A 97 -10.58 -7.42 -3.45
N ILE A 98 -9.53 -6.65 -3.77
CA ILE A 98 -9.59 -5.18 -3.86
C ILE A 98 -10.70 -4.70 -4.82
N ALA A 99 -10.98 -5.46 -5.88
CA ALA A 99 -12.03 -5.09 -6.85
C ALA A 99 -13.44 -5.47 -6.38
N ASP A 100 -13.57 -6.51 -5.56
CA ASP A 100 -14.84 -6.91 -4.94
C ASP A 100 -15.17 -6.02 -3.73
N GLU A 101 -14.15 -5.52 -3.03
CA GLU A 101 -14.21 -4.61 -1.86
C GLU A 101 -13.83 -3.17 -2.25
N ASP A 102 -14.24 -2.75 -3.43
CA ASP A 102 -13.80 -1.49 -4.03
C ASP A 102 -14.32 -0.23 -3.31
N ASP A 103 -15.34 -0.35 -2.46
CA ASP A 103 -15.83 0.72 -1.59
C ASP A 103 -15.03 0.86 -0.29
N GLU A 104 -14.21 -0.12 0.05
CA GLU A 104 -13.31 -0.15 1.21
C GLU A 104 -11.83 0.09 0.84
N HIS A 105 -11.51 0.08 -0.46
CA HIS A 105 -10.13 0.28 -0.95
C HIS A 105 -9.96 1.52 -1.83
N GLN A 106 -8.81 2.20 -1.68
CA GLN A 106 -8.42 3.28 -2.59
C GLN A 106 -6.90 3.41 -2.77
N PHE A 107 -6.47 3.47 -4.03
CA PHE A 107 -5.13 3.86 -4.42
C PHE A 107 -4.93 5.37 -4.44
N PHE A 108 -3.82 5.81 -3.86
CA PHE A 108 -3.34 7.18 -3.90
C PHE A 108 -1.99 7.28 -4.61
N PHE A 109 -1.86 8.32 -5.43
CA PHE A 109 -0.69 8.54 -6.27
C PHE A 109 -0.06 9.90 -5.96
N ILE A 110 1.15 9.91 -5.42
CA ILE A 110 1.80 11.13 -4.93
C ILE A 110 3.13 11.32 -5.69
N PRO A 111 3.16 12.22 -6.69
CA PRO A 111 4.40 12.63 -7.32
C PRO A 111 5.37 13.32 -6.36
N GLY A 112 6.65 12.96 -6.45
CA GLY A 112 7.73 13.52 -5.64
C GLY A 112 8.99 13.84 -6.45
N GLY A 113 9.97 14.45 -5.77
CA GLY A 113 11.27 14.79 -6.36
C GLY A 113 11.30 16.03 -7.27
N PRO A 114 12.45 16.30 -7.92
CA PRO A 114 12.69 17.56 -8.65
C PRO A 114 11.71 17.85 -9.79
N ALA A 115 11.24 16.81 -10.49
CA ALA A 115 10.29 16.95 -11.58
C ALA A 115 8.85 16.56 -11.20
N ALA A 116 8.50 16.48 -9.90
CA ALA A 116 7.17 16.10 -9.41
C ALA A 116 6.03 16.88 -10.09
N ALA A 117 6.19 18.20 -10.23
CA ALA A 117 5.18 19.09 -10.82
C ALA A 117 4.88 18.80 -12.31
N ARG A 118 5.65 17.90 -12.95
CA ARG A 118 5.40 17.43 -14.31
C ARG A 118 4.59 16.14 -14.35
N LEU A 119 4.42 15.44 -13.24
CA LEU A 119 3.62 14.23 -13.17
C LEU A 119 2.24 14.59 -12.61
N SER A 120 1.20 14.07 -13.24
CA SER A 120 -0.16 14.14 -12.75
C SER A 120 -0.78 12.76 -12.93
N VAL A 121 -1.37 12.22 -11.87
CA VAL A 121 -2.06 10.94 -11.89
C VAL A 121 -3.50 11.15 -11.47
N VAL A 122 -4.42 10.52 -12.18
CA VAL A 122 -5.87 10.58 -11.92
C VAL A 122 -6.45 9.18 -12.07
N ALA A 123 -7.09 8.66 -11.02
CA ALA A 123 -7.87 7.43 -11.10
C ALA A 123 -9.01 7.57 -12.13
N THR A 124 -9.28 6.50 -12.86
CA THR A 124 -10.25 6.50 -13.97
C THR A 124 -11.39 5.50 -13.79
N ASP A 125 -11.27 4.65 -12.79
CA ASP A 125 -12.28 3.76 -12.24
C ASP A 125 -12.90 4.36 -10.97
N GLN A 126 -14.11 3.90 -10.67
CA GLN A 126 -14.89 4.29 -9.51
C GLN A 126 -15.69 3.10 -9.02
N ASP A 127 -15.97 3.07 -7.73
CA ASP A 127 -16.89 2.14 -7.08
C ASP A 127 -18.36 2.45 -7.42
N GLU A 128 -19.28 1.68 -6.84
CA GLU A 128 -20.73 1.89 -6.98
C GLU A 128 -21.23 3.24 -6.43
N ASN A 129 -20.47 3.86 -5.52
CA ASN A 129 -20.75 5.16 -4.93
C ASN A 129 -20.19 6.34 -5.75
N GLY A 130 -19.44 6.06 -6.82
CA GLY A 130 -18.79 7.07 -7.66
C GLY A 130 -17.50 7.64 -7.06
N LEU A 131 -16.89 6.95 -6.09
CA LEU A 131 -15.61 7.31 -5.49
C LEU A 131 -14.48 6.56 -6.20
N PRO A 132 -13.29 7.18 -6.35
CA PRO A 132 -12.17 6.53 -7.02
C PRO A 132 -11.71 5.25 -6.30
N VAL A 133 -11.23 4.29 -7.09
CA VAL A 133 -10.57 3.06 -6.60
C VAL A 133 -9.10 3.12 -6.97
N GLY A 134 -8.77 3.36 -8.23
CA GLY A 134 -7.41 3.59 -8.71
C GLY A 134 -6.65 2.35 -9.18
N LEU A 135 -7.34 1.21 -9.35
CA LEU A 135 -6.79 0.05 -10.10
C LEU A 135 -6.54 0.42 -11.56
N SER A 136 -7.31 1.36 -12.11
CA SER A 136 -7.09 1.98 -13.42
C SER A 136 -6.88 3.48 -13.31
N PHE A 137 -5.84 4.03 -13.94
CA PHE A 137 -5.52 5.46 -13.85
C PHE A 137 -4.97 6.03 -15.15
N GLN A 138 -4.87 7.36 -15.20
CA GLN A 138 -4.13 8.08 -16.23
C GLN A 138 -2.93 8.80 -15.60
N LEU A 139 -1.73 8.52 -16.12
CA LEU A 139 -0.51 9.24 -15.75
C LEU A 139 -0.10 10.18 -16.89
N THR A 140 -0.08 11.48 -16.64
CA THR A 140 0.38 12.49 -17.59
C THR A 140 1.75 13.03 -17.19
N VAL A 141 2.68 13.03 -18.14
CA VAL A 141 4.00 13.65 -18.03
C VAL A 141 4.02 14.93 -18.85
N ALA A 142 4.01 16.09 -18.19
CA ALA A 142 4.10 17.38 -18.87
C ALA A 142 5.39 17.52 -19.69
N GLY A 143 5.26 18.16 -20.85
CA GLY A 143 6.37 18.43 -21.75
C GLY A 143 7.51 19.22 -21.08
N GLY A 144 8.73 18.86 -21.45
CA GLY A 144 9.96 19.42 -20.90
C GLY A 144 11.19 18.63 -21.37
N GLY A 145 12.34 18.87 -20.74
CA GLY A 145 13.54 18.05 -20.97
C GLY A 145 13.56 16.79 -20.10
N SER A 146 14.72 16.14 -20.07
CA SER A 146 14.98 15.02 -19.16
C SER A 146 14.91 15.45 -17.70
N GLY A 147 14.62 14.52 -16.78
CA GLY A 147 14.58 14.82 -15.36
C GLY A 147 14.37 13.58 -14.49
N THR A 148 14.45 13.77 -13.18
CA THR A 148 14.15 12.73 -12.19
C THR A 148 12.99 13.14 -11.31
N ALA A 149 12.17 12.18 -10.94
CA ALA A 149 11.04 12.31 -10.04
C ALA A 149 10.90 11.02 -9.23
N SER A 150 9.84 10.93 -8.44
CA SER A 150 9.34 9.70 -7.86
C SER A 150 7.83 9.66 -7.95
N LEU A 151 7.25 8.47 -7.91
CA LEU A 151 5.82 8.26 -7.78
C LEU A 151 5.60 7.32 -6.58
N GLN A 152 5.07 7.88 -5.49
CA GLN A 152 4.59 7.08 -4.37
C GLN A 152 3.19 6.56 -4.71
N ILE A 153 3.00 5.26 -4.54
CA ILE A 153 1.73 4.56 -4.72
C ILE A 153 1.37 3.95 -3.38
N ILE A 154 0.17 4.25 -2.92
CA ILE A 154 -0.37 3.81 -1.65
C ILE A 154 -1.70 3.10 -1.91
N LEU A 155 -1.96 2.00 -1.23
CA LEU A 155 -3.29 1.43 -1.05
C LEU A 155 -3.74 1.73 0.38
N SER A 156 -4.90 2.34 0.55
CA SER A 156 -5.54 2.55 1.85
C SER A 156 -6.79 1.69 1.95
N HIS A 157 -6.92 0.98 3.06
CA HIS A 157 -8.07 0.19 3.47
C HIS A 157 -8.94 0.98 4.49
N PHE A 158 -10.27 0.95 4.34
CA PHE A 158 -11.21 1.83 5.05
C PHE A 158 -12.15 1.08 6.02
N ASP A 159 -11.57 0.34 6.98
CA ASP A 159 -12.33 -0.41 8.00
C ASP A 159 -13.15 0.49 8.96
N ASP A 160 -12.47 1.46 9.59
CA ASP A 160 -13.04 2.24 10.71
C ASP A 160 -13.86 3.46 10.25
N ALA A 161 -13.61 3.94 9.03
CA ALA A 161 -14.22 5.14 8.48
C ALA A 161 -14.51 4.96 7.00
N PRO A 162 -15.66 5.44 6.50
CA PRO A 162 -16.01 5.24 5.09
C PRO A 162 -15.04 5.98 4.19
N LYS A 163 -14.69 5.34 3.07
CA LYS A 163 -13.99 5.97 1.96
C LYS A 163 -14.71 7.24 1.51
N ASP A 164 -13.97 8.33 1.36
CA ASP A 164 -14.52 9.64 0.94
C ASP A 164 -13.99 10.12 -0.42
N GLY A 165 -13.13 9.33 -1.06
CA GLY A 165 -12.53 9.62 -2.36
C GLY A 165 -11.34 10.58 -2.31
N VAL A 166 -11.02 11.16 -1.16
CA VAL A 166 -10.07 12.29 -1.05
C VAL A 166 -8.98 12.05 -0.01
N ASN A 167 -9.35 11.57 1.16
CA ASN A 167 -8.45 11.37 2.29
C ASN A 167 -8.08 9.90 2.39
N ARG A 168 -6.83 9.62 2.77
CA ARG A 168 -6.40 8.28 3.17
C ARG A 168 -7.06 7.91 4.51
N SER A 169 -7.29 6.63 4.73
CA SER A 169 -7.52 6.06 6.06
C SER A 169 -6.23 6.08 6.90
N ASP A 170 -6.32 5.64 8.14
CA ASP A 170 -5.20 5.37 9.03
C ASP A 170 -4.54 4.00 8.79
N GLU A 171 -5.17 3.14 7.99
CA GLU A 171 -4.65 1.86 7.55
C GLU A 171 -4.06 1.93 6.14
N THR A 172 -3.06 1.10 5.87
CA THR A 172 -2.28 1.16 4.64
C THR A 172 -1.67 -0.20 4.34
N ASP A 173 -2.10 -0.80 3.25
CA ASP A 173 -1.68 -2.15 2.84
C ASP A 173 -0.47 -2.07 1.90
N ILE A 174 -0.37 -0.97 1.14
CA ILE A 174 0.77 -0.69 0.25
C ILE A 174 1.26 0.72 0.51
N ASP A 175 2.57 0.90 0.68
CA ASP A 175 3.25 2.20 0.57
C ASP A 175 4.61 2.01 -0.10
N VAL A 176 4.65 2.18 -1.42
CA VAL A 176 5.87 2.01 -2.22
C VAL A 176 6.16 3.25 -3.05
N THR A 177 7.45 3.57 -3.21
CA THR A 177 7.88 4.73 -4.01
C THR A 177 8.75 4.31 -5.17
N PHE A 178 8.21 4.40 -6.39
CA PHE A 178 8.96 4.17 -7.61
C PHE A 178 9.87 5.35 -7.93
N PRO A 179 11.18 5.11 -8.14
CA PRO A 179 12.04 6.09 -8.80
C PRO A 179 11.57 6.30 -10.24
N VAL A 180 11.51 7.56 -10.69
CA VAL A 180 11.10 7.92 -12.04
C VAL A 180 12.22 8.65 -12.76
N THR A 181 12.53 8.21 -13.98
CA THR A 181 13.34 8.95 -14.94
C THR A 181 12.46 9.42 -16.09
N ILE A 182 12.54 10.70 -16.43
CA ILE A 182 11.84 11.31 -17.55
C ILE A 182 12.85 11.54 -18.67
N GLN A 183 12.53 11.10 -19.88
CA GLN A 183 13.36 11.22 -21.07
C GLN A 183 12.73 12.14 -22.13
#